data_AF-A0A2N3T7T7-F1
#
_entry.id   AF-A0A2N3T7T7-F1
#
_cell.length_a   1.000
_cell.length_b   1.000
_cell.length_c   1.000
_cell.angle_alpha   90.00
_cell.angle_beta   90.00
_cell.angle_gamma   90.00
#
_symmetry.space_group_name_H-M   'P 1'
#
loop_
_entity.id
_entity.type
_entity.pdbx_description
1 polymer ?
#
loop_
_entity_poly.entity_id
_entity_poly.type
_entity_poly.pdbx_seq_one_letter_code
_entity_poly.pdbx_strand_id
1 'polypeptide(L)'
;MGLDITEIIKYLFQGVLTSIPQLVIVILCIYYLIKVGSKIDGVLLTIGSIISILCNISNVVGAVYISTLGVDSYVIYLYIIQGFSILGSILFAIGFFILIRKIIKNKVYLSNTRTNN
;
A
#
# COMPACT_ATOMS: atom_id res chain seq x y z
N MET A 1 10.37 -26.63 -20.80
CA MET A 1 10.02 -26.54 -19.36
C MET A 1 8.76 -25.70 -19.29
N GLY A 2 7.61 -26.35 -19.36
CA GLY A 2 6.33 -25.66 -19.25
C GLY A 2 6.17 -25.19 -17.82
N LEU A 3 5.88 -23.91 -17.60
CA LEU A 3 5.42 -23.45 -16.29
C LEU A 3 4.14 -24.20 -15.99
N ASP A 4 4.20 -25.19 -15.10
CA ASP A 4 3.02 -25.89 -14.63
C ASP A 4 2.10 -24.84 -14.01
N ILE A 5 0.86 -24.77 -14.51
CA ILE A 5 -0.15 -23.79 -14.10
C ILE A 5 -0.34 -23.82 -12.57
N THR A 6 -0.08 -24.97 -11.96
CA THR A 6 -0.03 -25.20 -10.51
C THR A 6 1.02 -24.37 -9.78
N GLU A 7 2.21 -24.16 -10.35
CA GLU A 7 3.25 -23.29 -9.78
C GLU A 7 2.83 -21.82 -9.86
N ILE A 8 2.30 -21.38 -11.01
CA ILE A 8 1.79 -20.00 -11.17
C ILE A 8 0.70 -19.72 -10.13
N ILE A 9 -0.22 -20.67 -9.91
CA ILE A 9 -1.27 -20.55 -8.90
C ILE A 9 -0.68 -20.50 -7.49
N LYS A 10 0.33 -21.33 -7.15
CA LYS A 10 0.99 -21.30 -5.85
C LYS A 10 1.67 -19.96 -5.58
N TYR A 11 2.39 -19.41 -6.56
CA TYR A 11 3.06 -18.11 -6.42
C TYR A 11 2.06 -16.95 -6.32
N LEU A 12 0.96 -16.98 -7.09
CA LEU A 12 -0.14 -16.03 -6.92
C LEU A 12 -0.77 -16.12 -5.53
N PHE A 13 -1.04 -17.33 -5.05
CA PHE A 13 -1.64 -17.55 -3.73
C PHE A 13 -0.72 -17.08 -2.60
N GLN A 14 0.58 -17.37 -2.72
CA GLN A 14 1.59 -16.90 -1.77
C GLN A 14 1.72 -15.37 -1.80
N GLY A 15 1.68 -14.75 -2.98
CA GLY A 15 1.66 -13.30 -3.12
C GLY A 15 0.44 -12.64 -2.50
N VAL A 16 -0.74 -13.27 -2.62
CA VAL A 16 -1.96 -12.79 -1.96
C VAL A 16 -1.85 -12.94 -0.45
N LEU A 17 -1.34 -14.08 0.05
CA LEU A 17 -1.16 -14.33 1.49
C LEU A 17 -0.15 -13.36 2.14
N THR A 18 0.97 -13.09 1.47
CA THR A 18 1.96 -12.12 1.95
C THR A 18 1.47 -10.67 1.84
N SER A 19 0.48 -10.40 0.97
CA SER A 19 -0.15 -9.09 0.82
C SER A 19 -1.33 -8.86 1.78
N ILE A 20 -1.71 -9.83 2.63
CA ILE A 20 -2.80 -9.69 3.61
C ILE A 20 -2.64 -8.44 4.50
N PRO A 21 -1.47 -8.14 5.10
CA PRO A 21 -1.31 -6.95 5.94
C PRO A 21 -1.58 -5.65 5.16
N GLN A 22 -1.16 -5.63 3.89
CA GLN A 22 -1.36 -4.50 3.00
C GLN A 22 -2.83 -4.36 2.58
N LEU A 23 -3.51 -5.48 2.29
CA LEU A 23 -4.95 -5.50 2.03
C LEU A 23 -5.75 -4.95 3.22
N VAL A 24 -5.38 -5.33 4.45
CA VAL A 24 -6.01 -4.78 5.66
C VAL A 24 -5.83 -3.26 5.72
N ILE A 25 -4.61 -2.75 5.49
CA ILE A 25 -4.33 -1.30 5.46
C ILE A 25 -5.18 -0.59 4.40
N VAL A 26 -5.33 -1.18 3.21
CA VAL A 26 -6.12 -0.61 2.12
C VAL A 26 -7.60 -0.57 2.47
N ILE A 27 -8.13 -1.66 3.05
CA ILE A 27 -9.52 -1.72 3.53
C ILE A 27 -9.76 -0.65 4.60
N LEU A 28 -8.84 -0.47 5.55
CA LEU A 28 -8.92 0.59 6.55
C LEU A 28 -8.89 1.99 5.92
N CYS A 29 -8.07 2.22 4.90
CA CYS A 29 -8.01 3.50 4.19
C CYS A 29 -9.30 3.79 3.42
N ILE A 30 -9.85 2.80 2.71
CA ILE A 30 -11.13 2.90 2.00
C ILE A 30 -12.27 3.16 2.99
N TYR A 31 -12.31 2.41 4.10
CA TYR A 31 -13.31 2.62 5.15
C TYR A 31 -13.23 4.04 5.74
N TYR A 32 -12.02 4.54 5.96
CA TYR A 32 -11.80 5.91 6.41
C TYR A 32 -12.31 6.95 5.40
N LEU A 33 -12.04 6.75 4.11
CA LEU A 33 -12.48 7.64 3.04
C LEU A 33 -14.01 7.68 2.94
N ILE A 34 -14.68 6.54 3.06
CA ILE A 34 -16.15 6.45 3.06
C ILE A 34 -16.75 7.13 4.30
N LYS A 35 -16.13 6.96 5.48
CA LYS A 35 -16.69 7.45 6.75
C LYS A 35 -16.40 8.92 7.06
N VAL A 36 -15.24 9.44 6.66
CA VAL A 36 -14.81 10.83 6.95
C VAL A 36 -14.97 11.75 5.74
N GLY A 37 -15.27 11.18 4.57
CA GLY A 37 -15.46 11.88 3.31
C GLY A 37 -14.15 12.07 2.52
N SER A 38 -14.30 12.47 1.25
CA SER A 38 -13.20 12.65 0.29
C SER A 38 -12.35 13.88 0.60
N LYS A 39 -11.62 13.83 1.71
CA LYS A 39 -10.62 14.82 2.10
C LYS A 39 -9.27 14.40 1.54
N ILE A 40 -8.45 15.38 1.17
CA ILE A 40 -7.14 15.20 0.52
C ILE A 40 -6.30 14.12 1.23
N ASP A 41 -6.35 14.12 2.57
CA ASP A 41 -5.71 13.12 3.45
C ASP A 41 -6.11 11.67 3.13
N GLY A 42 -7.42 11.40 2.96
CA GLY A 42 -7.93 10.07 2.65
C GLY A 42 -7.58 9.63 1.23
N VAL A 43 -7.56 10.55 0.27
CA VAL A 43 -7.18 10.26 -1.12
C VAL A 43 -5.69 9.91 -1.21
N LEU A 44 -4.81 10.64 -0.53
CA LEU A 44 -3.38 10.33 -0.47
C LEU A 44 -3.10 8.95 0.15
N LEU A 45 -3.78 8.63 1.26
CA LEU A 45 -3.67 7.33 1.92
C LEU A 45 -4.10 6.18 1.00
N THR A 46 -5.23 6.33 0.32
CA THR A 46 -5.76 5.29 -0.58
C THR A 46 -4.86 5.12 -1.81
N ILE A 47 -4.39 6.20 -2.44
CA ILE A 47 -3.49 6.13 -3.59
C ILE A 47 -2.15 5.47 -3.21
N GLY A 48 -1.53 5.90 -2.09
CA GLY A 48 -0.27 5.30 -1.63
C GLY A 48 -0.40 3.81 -1.29
N SER A 49 -1.55 3.43 -0.73
CA SER A 49 -1.90 2.04 -0.43
C SER A 49 -2.08 1.18 -1.70
N ILE A 50 -2.76 1.73 -2.71
CA ILE A 50 -2.97 1.05 -4.01
C ILE A 50 -1.64 0.87 -4.75
N ILE A 51 -0.79 1.91 -4.79
CA ILE A 51 0.55 1.82 -5.40
C ILE A 51 1.38 0.74 -4.71
N SER A 52 1.32 0.66 -3.39
CA SER A 52 2.05 -0.34 -2.62
C SER A 52 1.58 -1.77 -2.87
N ILE A 53 0.26 -1.98 -3.05
CA ILE A 53 -0.29 -3.26 -3.49
C ILE A 53 0.20 -3.62 -4.90
N LEU A 54 0.14 -2.68 -5.85
CA LEU A 54 0.60 -2.92 -7.22
C LEU A 54 2.09 -3.31 -7.26
N CYS A 55 2.91 -2.65 -6.43
CA CYS A 55 4.33 -2.98 -6.30
C CYS A 55 4.55 -4.36 -5.69
N ASN A 56 3.76 -4.75 -4.69
CA ASN A 56 3.91 -6.07 -4.06
C ASN A 56 3.49 -7.20 -5.01
N ILE A 57 2.37 -7.03 -5.72
CA ILE A 57 1.95 -7.97 -6.77
C ILE A 57 3.00 -8.05 -7.88
N SER A 58 3.54 -6.92 -8.34
CA SER A 58 4.58 -6.89 -9.37
C SER A 58 5.88 -7.58 -8.91
N ASN A 59 6.25 -7.45 -7.63
CA ASN A 59 7.40 -8.17 -7.07
C ASN A 59 7.21 -9.69 -7.10
N VAL A 60 6.03 -10.17 -6.71
CA VAL A 60 5.71 -11.60 -6.70
C VAL A 60 5.69 -12.17 -8.13
N VAL A 61 5.06 -11.46 -9.07
CA VAL A 61 5.02 -11.88 -10.48
C VAL A 61 6.42 -11.78 -11.12
N GLY A 62 7.18 -10.74 -10.79
CA GLY A 62 8.56 -10.57 -11.24
C GLY A 62 9.47 -11.71 -10.78
N ALA A 63 9.29 -12.21 -9.55
CA ALA A 63 10.04 -13.35 -9.04
C ALA A 63 9.82 -14.62 -9.87
N VAL A 64 8.61 -14.82 -10.41
CA VAL A 64 8.31 -15.93 -11.34
C VAL A 64 8.98 -15.73 -12.70
N TYR A 65 9.15 -14.48 -13.14
CA TYR A 65 9.85 -14.15 -14.39
C TYR A 65 11.39 -14.32 -14.32
N ILE A 66 12.00 -14.37 -13.12
CA ILE A 66 13.43 -14.73 -12.95
C ILE A 66 13.72 -16.09 -13.60
N SER A 67 12.78 -17.02 -13.43
CA SER A 67 12.87 -18.39 -13.94
C SER A 67 12.95 -18.47 -15.47
N THR A 68 12.57 -17.40 -16.19
CA THR A 68 12.42 -17.40 -17.65
C THR A 68 13.30 -16.38 -18.39
N LEU A 69 13.63 -15.23 -17.79
CA LEU A 69 14.34 -14.12 -18.47
C LEU A 69 15.80 -13.90 -18.05
N GLY A 70 16.29 -14.62 -17.03
CA GLY A 70 17.65 -14.46 -16.50
C GLY A 70 17.79 -13.32 -15.49
N VAL A 71 18.87 -13.37 -14.70
CA VAL A 71 19.06 -12.59 -13.46
C VAL A 71 19.19 -11.08 -13.73
N ASP A 72 19.91 -10.68 -14.78
CA ASP A 72 20.21 -9.25 -15.04
C ASP A 72 18.97 -8.42 -15.40
N SER A 73 18.07 -8.97 -16.23
CA SER A 73 16.82 -8.30 -16.62
C SER A 73 15.87 -8.13 -15.43
N TYR A 74 15.88 -9.07 -14.49
CA TYR A 74 15.07 -9.01 -13.28
C TYR A 74 15.56 -7.93 -12.30
N VAL A 75 16.87 -7.76 -12.15
CA VAL A 75 17.44 -6.73 -11.26
C VAL A 75 16.99 -5.33 -11.71
N ILE A 76 16.98 -5.06 -13.01
CA ILE A 76 16.51 -3.77 -13.56
C ILE A 76 15.01 -3.56 -13.26
N TYR A 77 14.19 -4.60 -13.44
CA TYR A 77 12.75 -4.56 -13.13
C TYR A 77 12.49 -4.31 -11.63
N LEU A 78 13.25 -4.96 -10.75
CA LEU A 78 13.20 -4.75 -9.32
C LEU A 78 13.50 -3.31 -8.91
N TYR A 79 14.54 -2.70 -9.50
CA TYR A 79 14.89 -1.32 -9.21
C TYR A 79 13.76 -0.34 -9.57
N ILE A 80 13.09 -0.56 -10.70
CA ILE A 80 11.95 0.27 -11.13
C ILE A 80 10.78 0.12 -10.15
N ILE A 81 10.43 -1.13 -9.78
CA ILE A 81 9.35 -1.38 -8.82
C ILE A 81 9.67 -0.78 -7.45
N GLN A 82 10.91 -0.92 -6.96
CA GLN A 82 11.30 -0.32 -5.69
C GLN A 82 11.18 1.21 -5.74
N GLY A 83 11.56 1.85 -6.84
CA GLY A 83 11.38 3.29 -7.03
C GLY A 83 9.92 3.71 -6.88
N PHE A 84 8.99 3.00 -7.54
CA PHE A 84 7.56 3.24 -7.39
C PHE A 84 7.03 2.91 -6.00
N SER A 85 7.56 1.86 -5.36
CA SER A 85 7.15 1.47 -4.01
C SER A 85 7.56 2.52 -2.97
N ILE A 86 8.72 3.15 -3.15
CA ILE A 86 9.18 4.25 -2.29
C ILE A 86 8.26 5.46 -2.47
N LEU A 87 7.93 5.83 -3.71
CA LEU A 87 6.98 6.91 -4.00
C LEU A 87 5.60 6.64 -3.37
N GLY A 88 5.06 5.42 -3.52
CA GLY A 88 3.81 5.01 -2.90
C GLY A 88 3.87 5.10 -1.37
N SER A 89 4.97 4.68 -0.76
CA SER A 89 5.18 4.75 0.68
C SER A 89 5.29 6.18 1.19
N ILE A 90 5.94 7.08 0.45
CA ILE A 90 6.03 8.51 0.78
C ILE A 90 4.64 9.14 0.73
N LEU A 91 3.87 8.89 -0.33
CA LEU A 91 2.48 9.38 -0.45
C LEU A 91 1.62 8.90 0.72
N PHE A 92 1.73 7.61 1.07
CA PHE A 92 1.04 7.02 2.20
C PHE A 92 1.43 7.68 3.52
N ALA A 93 2.73 7.86 3.77
CA ALA A 93 3.24 8.49 4.99
C ALA A 93 2.78 9.94 5.14
N ILE A 94 2.76 10.71 4.04
CA ILE A 94 2.24 12.09 4.04
C ILE A 94 0.75 12.11 4.38
N GLY A 95 -0.05 11.26 3.73
CA GLY A 95 -1.48 11.14 4.02
C GLY A 95 -1.75 10.73 5.47
N PHE A 96 -0.98 9.78 5.99
CA PHE A 96 -1.06 9.32 7.38
C PHE A 96 -0.68 10.41 8.39
N PHE A 97 0.36 11.19 8.09
CA PHE A 97 0.80 12.29 8.95
C PHE A 97 -0.26 13.40 9.05
N ILE A 98 -0.87 13.77 7.92
CA ILE A 98 -1.95 14.77 7.90
C ILE A 98 -3.16 14.27 8.69
N LEU A 99 -3.49 12.99 8.54
CA LEU A 99 -4.56 12.34 9.31
C LEU A 99 -4.33 12.43 10.83
N ILE A 100 -3.14 12.03 11.30
CA ILE A 100 -2.78 12.10 12.72
C ILE A 100 -2.88 13.55 13.22
N ARG A 101 -2.29 14.50 12.50
CA ARG A 101 -2.29 15.91 12.90
C ARG A 101 -3.72 16.45 13.06
N LYS A 102 -4.63 16.04 12.19
CA LYS A 102 -6.03 16.43 12.21
C LYS A 102 -6.78 15.83 13.40
N ILE A 103 -6.55 14.55 13.70
CA ILE A 103 -7.15 13.88 14.88
C ILE A 103 -6.66 14.54 16.17
N ILE A 104 -5.35 14.79 16.29
CA ILE A 104 -4.76 15.46 17.46
C ILE A 104 -5.36 16.86 17.64
N LYS A 105 -5.41 17.66 16.57
CA LYS A 105 -5.95 19.03 16.62
C LYS A 105 -7.43 19.05 17.03
N ASN A 106 -8.22 18.11 16.53
CA ASN A 106 -9.64 18.00 16.89
C ASN A 106 -9.83 17.59 18.37
N LYS A 107 -9.00 16.67 18.87
CA LYS A 107 -9.04 16.23 20.28
C LYS A 107 -8.66 17.35 21.26
N VAL A 108 -7.66 18.17 20.91
CA VAL A 108 -7.27 19.35 21.71
C VAL A 108 -8.41 20.36 21.78
N TYR A 109 -9.11 20.60 20.66
CA TYR A 109 -10.24 21.55 20.63
C TYR A 109 -11.41 21.11 21.51
N LEU A 110 -11.77 19.82 21.47
CA LEU A 110 -12.82 19.23 22.31
C LEU A 110 -12.45 19.20 23.81
N SER A 111 -11.16 19.09 24.13
CA SER A 111 -10.70 19.16 25.53
C SER A 111 -10.84 20.57 26.11
N ASN A 112 -10.52 21.60 25.32
CA ASN A 112 -10.56 23.00 25.75
C ASN A 112 -12.00 23.55 25.90
N THR A 113 -12.96 22.96 25.19
CA THR A 113 -14.39 23.31 25.34
C THR A 113 -15.03 22.71 26.59
N ARG A 114 -14.49 21.60 27.13
CA ARG A 114 -14.95 21.01 28.39
C ARG A 114 -14.40 21.68 29.65
N THR A 115 -13.34 22.48 29.52
CA THR A 115 -12.73 23.22 30.64
C THR A 115 -13.29 24.63 30.81
N ASN A 116 -14.02 25.14 29.82
CA ASN A 116 -14.64 26.46 29.84
C ASN A 116 -16.17 26.43 30.10
N ASN A 117 -16.72 25.25 30.41
CA ASN A 117 -18.10 25.06 30.91
C ASN A 117 -18.04 24.52 32.33
#